data_AF-A0A5E4JHG7-F1
#
_entry.id   AF-A0A5E4JHG7-F1
#
_cell.length_a   1.000
_cell.length_b   1.000
_cell.length_c   1.000
_cell.angle_alpha   90.00
_cell.angle_beta   90.00
_cell.angle_gamma   90.00
#
_symmetry.space_group_name_H-M   'P 1'
#
loop_
_entity.id
_entity.type
_entity.pdbx_description
1 polymer ?
#
loop_
_entity_poly.entity_id
_entity_poly.type
_entity_poly.pdbx_seq_one_letter_code
_entity_poly.pdbx_strand_id
1 'polypeptide(L)'
;MIVFEGLPGTGKSTILFQLAKSYFGKYNILPEMHTDPGESLKGMSNSAQSRLFHKKWVQRMRIIQKYCPSTENLLLDRSFYCNLAFSYAFDKCNNSKTYSKVKRDYERDLARYPFELVLIFDTSPKSSIARRKKSSKRMEFPWTSKRFLKHVRDFYLHELPKICSGPYKIIRTENRSMREIYLTVKRIIAPGTRGKNNVSSFPNERKILLDYAKNNSFGDQHSEITLLFKIPTMYFGRNCIQLDKMRVHQLTNRRLKQILRRQTQ
;
A
#
# COMPACT_ATOMS: atom_id res chain seq x y z
N MET A 1 -11.33 -0.83 7.24
CA MET A 1 -10.09 -0.77 6.43
C MET A 1 -10.33 -1.38 5.05
N ILE A 2 -10.00 -0.64 3.99
CA ILE A 2 -10.09 -1.09 2.60
C ILE A 2 -8.69 -1.24 2.01
N VAL A 3 -8.41 -2.34 1.31
CA VAL A 3 -7.08 -2.67 0.77
C VAL A 3 -7.09 -2.63 -0.75
N PHE A 4 -6.02 -2.10 -1.34
CA PHE A 4 -5.78 -2.07 -2.78
C PHE A 4 -4.66 -3.05 -3.13
N GLU A 5 -5.01 -4.15 -3.80
CA GLU A 5 -4.08 -5.20 -4.24
C GLU A 5 -3.98 -5.28 -5.76
N GLY A 6 -2.91 -5.89 -6.27
CA GLY A 6 -2.71 -6.15 -7.70
C GLY A 6 -1.29 -5.88 -8.20
N LEU A 7 -1.04 -6.18 -9.48
CA LEU A 7 0.28 -6.06 -10.09
C LEU A 7 0.87 -4.63 -10.02
N PRO A 8 2.20 -4.46 -10.15
CA PRO A 8 2.78 -3.14 -10.43
C PRO A 8 2.17 -2.50 -11.69
N GLY A 9 2.07 -1.17 -11.74
CA GLY A 9 1.56 -0.48 -12.95
C GLY A 9 0.05 -0.59 -13.20
N THR A 10 -0.74 -1.13 -12.26
CA THR A 10 -2.21 -1.20 -12.39
C THR A 10 -2.94 0.12 -12.14
N GLY A 11 -2.23 1.17 -11.73
CA GLY A 11 -2.84 2.47 -11.40
C GLY A 11 -3.34 2.63 -9.95
N LYS A 12 -3.13 1.63 -9.07
CA LYS A 12 -3.54 1.68 -7.65
C LYS A 12 -3.17 2.98 -6.95
N SER A 13 -1.88 3.31 -6.92
CA SER A 13 -1.40 4.51 -6.22
C SER A 13 -2.05 5.77 -6.81
N THR A 14 -2.20 5.86 -8.14
CA THR A 14 -2.92 6.96 -8.80
C THR A 14 -4.38 7.07 -8.34
N ILE A 15 -5.09 5.95 -8.25
CA ILE A 15 -6.46 5.94 -7.72
C ILE A 15 -6.51 6.35 -6.26
N LEU A 16 -5.60 5.83 -5.43
CA LEU A 16 -5.49 6.22 -4.02
C LEU A 16 -5.29 7.73 -3.87
N PHE A 17 -4.43 8.35 -4.67
CA PHE A 17 -4.25 9.80 -4.69
C PHE A 17 -5.52 10.55 -5.07
N GLN A 18 -6.22 10.11 -6.12
CA GLN A 18 -7.47 10.73 -6.55
C GLN A 18 -8.57 10.59 -5.49
N LEU A 19 -8.63 9.47 -4.77
CA LEU A 19 -9.51 9.27 -3.62
C LEU A 19 -9.11 10.16 -2.44
N ALA A 20 -7.82 10.28 -2.15
CA ALA A 20 -7.30 11.16 -1.10
C ALA A 20 -7.76 12.61 -1.28
N LYS A 21 -7.75 13.07 -2.54
CA LYS A 21 -8.22 14.40 -2.92
C LYS A 21 -9.73 14.53 -2.80
N SER A 22 -10.46 13.52 -3.26
CA SER A 22 -11.94 13.52 -3.30
C SER A 22 -12.57 13.38 -1.92
N TYR A 23 -11.88 12.69 -1.03
CA TYR A 23 -12.30 12.39 0.34
C TYR A 23 -11.30 12.95 1.35
N PHE A 24 -10.76 14.14 1.07
CA PHE A 24 -9.77 14.78 1.90
C PHE A 24 -10.23 14.85 3.36
N GLY A 25 -9.38 14.37 4.27
CA GLY A 25 -9.68 14.32 5.70
C GLY A 25 -10.67 13.23 6.15
N LYS A 26 -11.26 12.44 5.24
CA LYS A 26 -12.19 11.33 5.57
C LYS A 26 -11.50 9.96 5.58
N TYR A 27 -10.44 9.80 4.80
CA TYR A 27 -9.65 8.57 4.74
C TYR A 27 -8.18 8.86 5.03
N ASN A 28 -7.58 7.99 5.82
CA ASN A 28 -6.14 7.92 6.03
C ASN A 28 -5.55 6.90 5.08
N ILE A 29 -4.55 7.29 4.29
CA ILE A 29 -3.85 6.35 3.42
C ILE A 29 -2.65 5.78 4.17
N LEU A 30 -2.57 4.45 4.23
CA LEU A 30 -1.38 3.77 4.70
C LEU A 30 -0.62 3.23 3.49
N PRO A 31 0.62 3.68 3.24
CA PRO A 31 1.41 3.24 2.10
C PRO A 31 1.83 1.78 2.23
N GLU A 32 2.29 1.23 1.11
CA GLU A 32 2.95 -0.08 1.04
C GLU A 32 4.06 -0.16 2.09
N MET A 33 4.31 -1.36 2.59
CA MET A 33 5.38 -1.55 3.56
C MET A 33 6.74 -1.55 2.89
N HIS A 34 7.68 -0.82 3.50
CA HIS A 34 9.06 -0.78 3.07
C HIS A 34 10.00 -1.12 4.21
N THR A 35 11.27 -1.31 3.86
CA THR A 35 12.34 -1.37 4.85
C THR A 35 12.44 -0.03 5.58
N ASP A 36 12.81 -0.10 6.85
CA ASP A 36 13.03 1.14 7.62
C ASP A 36 14.36 1.78 7.15
N PRO A 37 14.56 3.09 7.36
CA PRO A 37 15.85 3.72 7.07
C PRO A 37 17.02 2.97 7.72
N GLY A 38 18.05 2.65 6.93
CA GLY A 38 19.21 1.86 7.36
C GLY A 38 19.06 0.35 7.23
N GLU A 39 17.87 -0.16 6.90
CA GLU A 39 17.63 -1.58 6.68
C GLU A 39 17.76 -1.93 5.18
N SER A 40 18.67 -2.88 4.88
CA SER A 40 18.96 -3.32 3.52
C SER A 40 18.45 -4.73 3.28
N LEU A 41 17.80 -4.94 2.13
CA LEU A 41 17.47 -6.28 1.63
C LEU A 41 18.62 -6.93 0.87
N LYS A 42 19.72 -6.20 0.61
CA LYS A 42 20.85 -6.69 -0.16
C LYS A 42 21.49 -7.89 0.54
N GLY A 43 21.66 -8.99 -0.17
CA GLY A 43 22.20 -10.24 0.36
C GLY A 43 21.21 -11.11 1.15
N MET A 44 19.98 -10.63 1.41
CA MET A 44 18.96 -11.47 2.05
C MET A 44 18.34 -12.46 1.06
N SER A 45 18.23 -13.73 1.47
CA SER A 45 17.44 -14.71 0.73
C SER A 45 15.96 -14.32 0.68
N ASN A 46 15.22 -14.77 -0.34
CA ASN A 46 13.78 -14.50 -0.46
C ASN A 46 12.98 -14.94 0.77
N SER A 47 13.38 -16.05 1.41
CA SER A 47 12.77 -16.53 2.66
C SER A 47 13.06 -15.59 3.84
N ALA A 48 14.28 -15.03 3.93
CA ALA A 48 14.60 -14.02 4.94
C ALA A 48 13.80 -12.71 4.70
N GLN A 49 13.73 -12.24 3.46
CA GLN A 49 12.93 -11.06 3.11
C GLN A 49 11.44 -11.28 3.43
N SER A 50 10.87 -12.43 3.03
CA SER A 50 9.46 -12.76 3.29
C SER A 50 9.15 -12.79 4.79
N ARG A 51 10.06 -13.36 5.62
CA ARG A 51 9.92 -13.36 7.08
C ARG A 51 10.02 -11.95 7.68
N LEU A 52 10.91 -11.12 7.16
CA LEU A 52 11.04 -9.73 7.61
C LEU A 52 9.73 -8.96 7.35
N PHE A 53 9.22 -9.00 6.12
CA PHE A 53 7.96 -8.32 5.77
C PHE A 53 6.77 -8.89 6.55
N HIS A 54 6.74 -10.21 6.80
CA HIS A 54 5.73 -10.82 7.66
C HIS A 54 5.73 -10.22 9.06
N LYS A 55 6.90 -10.16 9.72
CA LYS A 55 7.05 -9.53 11.05
C LYS A 55 6.57 -8.08 11.05
N LYS A 56 6.94 -7.30 10.03
CA LYS A 56 6.51 -5.92 9.90
C LYS A 56 4.99 -5.80 9.71
N TRP A 57 4.34 -6.72 8.97
CA TRP A 57 2.87 -6.73 8.82
C TRP A 57 2.17 -7.07 10.12
N VAL A 58 2.64 -8.09 10.84
CA VAL A 58 2.12 -8.44 12.16
C VAL A 58 2.21 -7.24 13.10
N GLN A 59 3.36 -6.55 13.12
CA GLN A 59 3.54 -5.35 13.93
C GLN A 59 2.56 -4.24 13.53
N ARG A 60 2.42 -3.96 12.23
CA ARG A 60 1.50 -2.92 11.72
C ARG A 60 0.05 -3.22 12.09
N MET A 61 -0.41 -4.45 11.89
CA MET A 61 -1.78 -4.84 12.23
C MET A 61 -2.05 -4.75 13.74
N ARG A 62 -1.08 -5.15 14.58
CA ARG A 62 -1.18 -4.98 16.04
C ARG A 62 -1.25 -3.51 16.45
N ILE A 63 -0.46 -2.64 15.80
CA ILE A 63 -0.49 -1.19 16.06
C ILE A 63 -1.85 -0.62 15.70
N ILE A 64 -2.37 -0.94 14.52
CA ILE A 64 -3.68 -0.46 14.06
C ILE A 64 -4.77 -0.96 15.00
N GLN A 65 -4.83 -2.27 15.30
CA GLN A 65 -5.86 -2.83 16.18
C GLN A 65 -5.83 -2.21 17.59
N LYS A 66 -4.63 -1.94 18.13
CA LYS A 66 -4.49 -1.43 19.50
C LYS A 66 -4.74 0.07 19.64
N TYR A 67 -4.36 0.86 18.64
CA TYR A 67 -4.28 2.31 18.79
C TYR A 67 -5.08 3.11 17.75
N CYS A 68 -5.56 2.49 16.67
CA CYS A 68 -6.37 3.20 15.68
C CYS A 68 -7.83 3.25 16.16
N PRO A 69 -8.42 4.44 16.35
CA PRO A 69 -9.84 4.55 16.68
C PRO A 69 -10.72 3.88 15.62
N SER A 70 -11.81 3.23 16.04
CA SER A 70 -12.80 2.60 15.14
C SER A 70 -13.54 3.59 14.23
N THR A 71 -13.41 4.89 14.53
CA THR A 71 -13.92 6.01 13.74
C THR A 71 -13.04 6.38 12.55
N GLU A 72 -11.80 5.89 12.48
CA GLU A 72 -10.87 6.21 11.38
C GLU A 72 -11.09 5.28 10.19
N ASN A 73 -11.25 5.85 8.99
CA ASN A 73 -11.29 5.05 7.77
C ASN A 73 -9.88 4.93 7.18
N LEU A 74 -9.41 3.70 6.92
CA LEU A 74 -8.07 3.47 6.35
C LEU A 74 -8.16 2.89 4.94
N LEU A 75 -7.37 3.45 4.03
CA LEU A 75 -7.08 2.89 2.70
C LEU A 75 -5.63 2.39 2.69
N LEU A 76 -5.39 1.12 2.38
CA LEU A 76 -4.05 0.54 2.35
C LEU A 76 -3.57 0.36 0.91
N ASP A 77 -2.41 0.93 0.56
CA ASP A 77 -1.67 0.56 -0.67
C ASP A 77 -0.95 -0.76 -0.41
N ARG A 78 -1.62 -1.88 -0.74
CA ARG A 78 -1.25 -3.25 -0.38
C ARG A 78 -1.34 -3.59 1.11
N SER A 79 -1.42 -4.89 1.36
CA SER A 79 -1.42 -5.55 2.66
C SER A 79 -0.41 -6.70 2.68
N PHE A 80 -0.47 -7.55 3.71
CA PHE A 80 0.29 -8.79 3.76
C PHE A 80 0.00 -9.76 2.60
N TYR A 81 -1.11 -9.60 1.87
CA TYR A 81 -1.37 -10.40 0.66
C TYR A 81 -0.31 -10.20 -0.42
N CYS A 82 0.35 -9.03 -0.48
CA CYS A 82 1.43 -8.83 -1.45
C CYS A 82 2.65 -9.72 -1.18
N ASN A 83 2.93 -10.01 0.09
CA ASN A 83 4.01 -10.92 0.50
C ASN A 83 3.68 -12.36 0.09
N LEU A 84 2.44 -12.80 0.35
CA LEU A 84 1.95 -14.11 -0.09
C LEU A 84 2.00 -14.25 -1.61
N ALA A 85 1.54 -13.25 -2.35
CA ALA A 85 1.56 -13.24 -3.82
C ALA A 85 2.98 -13.36 -4.37
N PHE A 86 3.93 -12.65 -3.74
CA PHE A 86 5.34 -12.72 -4.08
C PHE A 86 5.92 -14.11 -3.83
N SER A 87 5.74 -14.67 -2.63
CA SER A 87 6.24 -16.01 -2.29
C SER A 87 5.61 -17.09 -3.16
N TYR A 88 4.31 -17.00 -3.45
CA TYR A 88 3.61 -17.90 -4.37
C TYR A 88 4.24 -17.87 -5.77
N ALA A 89 4.41 -16.69 -6.33
CA ALA A 89 4.98 -16.53 -7.67
C ALA A 89 6.44 -17.00 -7.74
N PHE A 90 7.23 -16.76 -6.69
CA PHE A 90 8.59 -17.26 -6.60
C PHE A 90 8.65 -18.78 -6.60
N ASP A 91 7.80 -19.42 -5.81
CA ASP A 91 7.71 -20.88 -5.77
C ASP A 91 7.28 -21.47 -7.10
N LYS A 92 6.29 -20.88 -7.79
CA LYS A 92 5.87 -21.34 -9.12
C LYS A 92 6.94 -21.15 -10.20
N CYS A 93 7.81 -20.15 -10.04
CA CYS A 93 8.93 -19.93 -10.95
C CYS A 93 10.12 -20.86 -10.66
N ASN A 94 10.44 -21.13 -9.40
CA ASN A 94 11.73 -21.71 -8.99
C ASN A 94 11.63 -22.99 -8.14
N ASN A 95 10.41 -23.49 -7.86
CA ASN A 95 10.15 -24.65 -7.00
C ASN A 95 10.73 -24.52 -5.56
N SER A 96 10.82 -23.30 -5.03
CA SER A 96 11.48 -22.99 -3.74
C SER A 96 10.73 -23.41 -2.46
N LYS A 97 9.53 -24.02 -2.55
CA LYS A 97 8.67 -24.48 -1.44
C LYS A 97 8.51 -23.48 -0.26
N THR A 98 8.71 -22.19 -0.49
CA THR A 98 8.67 -21.12 0.50
C THR A 98 7.23 -20.66 0.81
N TYR A 99 6.34 -20.67 -0.18
CA TYR A 99 4.95 -20.22 -0.08
C TYR A 99 4.19 -20.98 1.00
N SER A 100 4.33 -22.30 1.09
CA SER A 100 3.63 -23.12 2.09
C SER A 100 3.98 -22.70 3.52
N LYS A 101 5.23 -22.29 3.76
CA LYS A 101 5.66 -21.77 5.06
C LYS A 101 5.06 -20.39 5.32
N VAL A 102 5.15 -19.47 4.35
CA VAL A 102 4.62 -18.10 4.48
C VAL A 102 3.09 -18.12 4.64
N LYS A 103 2.39 -19.04 3.98
CA LYS A 103 0.95 -19.25 4.13
C LYS A 103 0.58 -19.70 5.54
N ARG A 104 1.31 -20.67 6.12
CA ARG A 104 1.10 -21.08 7.52
C ARG A 104 1.36 -19.94 8.51
N ASP A 105 2.42 -19.16 8.28
CA ASP A 105 2.71 -17.99 9.11
C ASP A 105 1.59 -16.92 9.01
N TYR A 106 1.02 -16.73 7.82
CA TYR A 106 -0.15 -15.89 7.60
C TYR A 106 -1.39 -16.39 8.36
N GLU A 107 -1.74 -17.68 8.21
CA GLU A 107 -2.89 -18.29 8.87
C GLU A 107 -2.81 -18.13 10.39
N ARG A 108 -1.61 -18.35 10.96
CA ARG A 108 -1.36 -18.19 12.40
C ARG A 108 -1.47 -16.75 12.87
N ASP A 109 -0.83 -15.80 12.18
CA ASP A 109 -0.57 -14.48 12.75
C ASP A 109 -1.48 -13.38 12.21
N LEU A 110 -1.98 -13.52 10.98
CA LEU A 110 -2.57 -12.43 10.20
C LEU A 110 -3.99 -12.70 9.69
N ALA A 111 -4.41 -13.96 9.51
CA ALA A 111 -5.75 -14.29 9.02
C ALA A 111 -6.89 -13.76 9.91
N ARG A 112 -6.59 -13.52 11.19
CA ARG A 112 -7.52 -12.94 12.18
C ARG A 112 -7.79 -11.45 12.02
N TYR A 113 -7.11 -10.73 11.13
CA TYR A 113 -7.37 -9.31 10.89
C TYR A 113 -8.23 -9.14 9.64
N PRO A 114 -9.56 -9.01 9.76
CA PRO A 114 -10.44 -8.86 8.61
C PRO A 114 -10.25 -7.50 7.94
N PHE A 115 -10.38 -7.48 6.62
CA PHE A 115 -10.57 -6.24 5.87
C PHE A 115 -12.05 -6.05 5.55
N GLU A 116 -12.52 -4.80 5.57
CA GLU A 116 -13.90 -4.48 5.17
C GLU A 116 -14.11 -4.72 3.68
N LEU A 117 -13.04 -4.55 2.89
CA LEU A 117 -13.04 -4.79 1.46
C LEU A 117 -11.62 -4.91 0.92
N VAL A 118 -11.39 -5.88 0.05
CA VAL A 118 -10.17 -6.00 -0.75
C VAL A 118 -10.48 -5.71 -2.22
N LEU A 119 -9.88 -4.66 -2.78
CA LEU A 119 -9.98 -4.31 -4.19
C LEU A 119 -8.78 -4.87 -4.95
N ILE A 120 -9.03 -5.82 -5.85
CA ILE A 120 -8.00 -6.50 -6.64
C ILE A 120 -7.95 -5.88 -8.03
N PHE A 121 -6.92 -5.08 -8.30
CA PHE A 121 -6.73 -4.42 -9.59
C PHE A 121 -6.09 -5.41 -10.59
N ASP A 122 -6.90 -5.85 -11.55
CA ASP A 122 -6.49 -6.81 -12.57
C ASP A 122 -6.01 -6.10 -13.85
N THR A 123 -4.83 -6.49 -14.33
CA THR A 123 -4.26 -6.13 -15.63
C THR A 123 -3.43 -7.28 -16.13
N SER A 124 -3.24 -7.37 -17.44
CA SER A 124 -2.33 -8.37 -18.00
C SER A 124 -0.87 -8.11 -17.58
N PRO A 125 -0.03 -9.15 -17.42
CA PRO A 125 1.40 -8.98 -17.19
C PRO A 125 2.09 -8.12 -18.27
N LYS A 126 1.64 -8.22 -19.53
CA LYS A 126 2.15 -7.41 -20.65
C LYS A 126 1.90 -5.92 -20.40
N SER A 127 0.68 -5.55 -20.03
CA SER A 127 0.30 -4.16 -19.77
C SER A 127 0.93 -3.62 -18.49
N SER A 128 1.07 -4.44 -17.45
CA SER A 128 1.83 -4.11 -16.24
C SER A 128 3.27 -3.69 -16.55
N ILE A 129 3.99 -4.49 -17.34
CA ILE A 129 5.36 -4.19 -17.78
C ILE A 129 5.39 -2.94 -18.64
N ALA A 130 4.51 -2.84 -19.65
CA ALA A 130 4.49 -1.71 -20.58
C ALA A 130 4.25 -0.37 -19.87
N ARG A 131 3.28 -0.31 -18.93
CA ARG A 131 2.99 0.89 -18.15
C ARG A 131 4.16 1.27 -17.25
N ARG A 132 4.86 0.30 -16.67
CA ARG A 132 6.04 0.57 -15.83
C ARG A 132 7.27 0.97 -16.62
N LYS A 133 7.48 0.46 -17.82
CA LYS A 133 8.56 0.94 -18.71
C LYS A 133 8.42 2.43 -19.04
N LYS A 134 7.17 2.94 -19.12
CA LYS A 134 6.88 4.37 -19.30
C LYS A 134 7.15 5.22 -18.06
N SER A 135 7.11 4.62 -16.86
CA SER A 135 7.58 5.32 -15.66
C SER A 135 9.10 5.24 -15.63
N SER A 136 9.80 6.38 -15.54
CA SER A 136 11.27 6.52 -15.46
C SER A 136 11.97 5.70 -14.36
N LYS A 137 11.22 4.92 -13.56
CA LYS A 137 11.73 4.03 -12.52
C LYS A 137 12.11 2.67 -13.13
N ARG A 138 13.41 2.36 -13.08
CA ARG A 138 13.95 1.05 -13.46
C ARG A 138 13.21 -0.05 -12.69
N MET A 139 12.58 -0.97 -13.40
CA MET A 139 12.04 -2.18 -12.81
C MET A 139 13.19 -3.18 -12.63
N GLU A 140 13.32 -3.72 -11.43
CA GLU A 140 14.27 -4.78 -11.13
C GLU A 140 13.62 -6.16 -11.26
N PHE A 141 14.45 -7.17 -11.50
CA PHE A 141 14.04 -8.56 -11.35
C PHE A 141 13.52 -8.79 -9.92
N PRO A 142 12.45 -9.57 -9.70
CA PRO A 142 11.71 -10.39 -10.67
C PRO A 142 10.57 -9.65 -11.39
N TRP A 143 10.35 -8.37 -11.10
CA TRP A 143 9.18 -7.64 -11.57
C TRP A 143 9.18 -7.40 -13.08
N THR A 144 10.33 -7.51 -13.74
CA THR A 144 10.45 -7.50 -15.21
C THR A 144 10.04 -8.82 -15.88
N SER A 145 9.94 -9.92 -15.12
CA SER A 145 9.61 -11.24 -15.67
C SER A 145 8.11 -11.41 -15.90
N LYS A 146 7.72 -11.59 -17.17
CA LYS A 146 6.33 -11.87 -17.56
C LYS A 146 5.81 -13.16 -16.90
N ARG A 147 6.65 -14.20 -16.80
CA ARG A 147 6.30 -15.47 -16.14
C ARG A 147 6.01 -15.26 -14.65
N PHE A 148 6.88 -14.52 -13.97
CA PHE A 148 6.68 -14.18 -12.55
C PHE A 148 5.38 -13.41 -12.34
N LEU A 149 5.17 -12.34 -13.12
CA LEU A 149 3.94 -11.52 -13.04
C LEU A 149 2.67 -12.31 -13.37
N LYS A 150 2.74 -13.31 -14.26
CA LYS A 150 1.61 -14.23 -14.51
C LYS A 150 1.24 -14.95 -13.21
N HIS A 151 2.20 -15.55 -12.51
CA HIS A 151 1.91 -16.23 -11.25
C HIS A 151 1.48 -15.30 -10.11
N VAL A 152 1.99 -14.06 -10.05
CA VAL A 152 1.47 -13.06 -9.11
C VAL A 152 0.00 -12.74 -9.42
N ARG A 153 -0.36 -12.61 -10.70
CA ARG A 153 -1.75 -12.41 -11.12
C ARG A 153 -2.62 -13.62 -10.78
N ASP A 154 -2.13 -14.83 -11.08
CA ASP A 154 -2.84 -16.08 -10.77
C ASP A 154 -3.11 -16.19 -9.26
N PHE A 155 -2.15 -15.78 -8.41
CA PHE A 155 -2.38 -15.70 -6.97
C PHE A 155 -3.57 -14.80 -6.65
N TYR A 156 -3.59 -13.56 -7.14
CA TYR A 156 -4.67 -12.62 -6.83
C TYR A 156 -6.04 -13.06 -7.35
N LEU A 157 -6.09 -13.73 -8.50
CA LEU A 157 -7.37 -14.13 -9.12
C LEU A 157 -7.89 -15.49 -8.65
N HIS A 158 -7.03 -16.39 -8.18
CA HIS A 158 -7.41 -17.77 -7.90
C HIS A 158 -7.05 -18.23 -6.49
N GLU A 159 -5.92 -17.80 -5.93
CA GLU A 159 -5.50 -18.24 -4.59
C GLU A 159 -6.01 -17.32 -3.49
N LEU A 160 -5.88 -16.00 -3.66
CA LEU A 160 -6.34 -15.01 -2.68
C LEU A 160 -7.83 -15.17 -2.34
N PRO A 161 -8.77 -15.37 -3.29
CA PRO A 161 -10.17 -15.60 -2.95
C PRO A 161 -10.43 -16.76 -1.99
N LYS A 162 -9.56 -17.79 -1.97
CA LYS A 162 -9.69 -18.95 -1.10
C LYS A 162 -9.21 -18.70 0.33
N ILE A 163 -8.38 -17.67 0.54
CA ILE A 163 -7.74 -17.38 1.83
C ILE A 163 -8.06 -15.98 2.36
N CYS A 164 -8.74 -15.14 1.58
CA CYS A 164 -9.03 -13.77 1.93
C CYS A 164 -10.05 -13.71 3.08
N SER A 165 -9.64 -13.15 4.21
CA SER A 165 -10.54 -12.84 5.33
C SER A 165 -11.33 -11.56 5.02
N GLY A 166 -12.49 -11.72 4.38
CA GLY A 166 -13.44 -10.63 4.09
C GLY A 166 -13.84 -10.53 2.61
N PRO A 167 -14.78 -9.62 2.28
CA PRO A 167 -15.26 -9.47 0.92
C PRO A 167 -14.16 -8.88 0.02
N TYR A 168 -14.18 -9.29 -1.25
CA TYR A 168 -13.26 -8.79 -2.27
C TYR A 168 -14.02 -8.39 -3.54
N LYS A 169 -13.44 -7.48 -4.32
CA LYS A 169 -13.92 -7.12 -5.66
C LYS A 169 -12.77 -7.02 -6.64
N ILE A 170 -12.93 -7.61 -7.81
CA ILE A 170 -11.96 -7.52 -8.91
C ILE A 170 -12.29 -6.28 -9.75
N ILE A 171 -11.29 -5.42 -9.93
CA ILE A 171 -11.34 -4.20 -10.73
C ILE A 171 -10.50 -4.44 -11.98
N ARG A 172 -11.15 -4.78 -13.10
CA ARG A 172 -10.46 -4.89 -14.39
C ARG A 172 -9.99 -3.51 -14.84
N THR A 173 -8.71 -3.39 -15.17
CA THR A 173 -8.06 -2.12 -15.60
C THR A 173 -7.51 -2.15 -17.02
N GLU A 174 -7.62 -3.31 -17.69
CA GLU A 174 -7.22 -3.46 -19.09
C GLU A 174 -8.15 -2.65 -19.99
N ASN A 175 -7.60 -1.91 -20.95
CA ASN A 175 -8.35 -1.08 -21.91
C ASN A 175 -9.29 -0.04 -21.29
N ARG A 176 -9.09 0.33 -20.02
CA ARG A 176 -9.87 1.36 -19.33
C ARG A 176 -8.99 2.55 -19.00
N SER A 177 -9.56 3.74 -19.15
CA SER A 177 -8.95 4.98 -18.71
C SER A 177 -8.86 5.04 -17.19
N MET A 178 -7.91 5.82 -16.67
CA MET A 178 -7.78 6.07 -15.23
C MET A 178 -9.05 6.69 -14.64
N ARG A 179 -9.76 7.52 -15.41
CA ARG A 179 -11.03 8.15 -14.99
C ARG A 179 -12.12 7.10 -14.76
N GLU A 180 -12.29 6.14 -15.67
CA GLU A 180 -13.30 5.08 -15.52
C GLU A 180 -13.00 4.17 -14.33
N ILE A 181 -11.73 3.81 -14.14
CA ILE A 181 -11.28 3.02 -12.99
C ILE A 181 -11.58 3.78 -11.70
N TYR A 182 -11.23 5.07 -11.64
CA TYR A 182 -11.53 5.93 -10.50
C TYR A 182 -13.02 6.01 -10.19
N LEU A 183 -13.88 6.27 -11.19
CA LEU A 183 -15.33 6.34 -10.97
C LEU A 183 -15.89 5.00 -10.48
N THR A 184 -15.36 3.88 -10.98
CA THR A 184 -15.75 2.54 -10.50
C THR A 184 -15.40 2.37 -9.03
N VAL A 185 -14.17 2.68 -8.66
CA VAL A 185 -13.69 2.55 -7.27
C VAL A 185 -14.43 3.51 -6.36
N LYS A 186 -14.68 4.75 -6.79
CA LYS A 186 -15.45 5.76 -6.04
C LYS A 186 -16.90 5.33 -5.79
N ARG A 187 -17.54 4.59 -6.70
CA ARG A 187 -18.88 4.03 -6.47
C ARG A 187 -18.87 2.89 -5.45
N ILE A 188 -17.78 2.14 -5.39
CA ILE A 188 -17.62 1.03 -4.44
C ILE A 188 -17.28 1.55 -3.04
N ILE A 189 -16.39 2.54 -2.96
CA ILE A 189 -15.96 3.17 -1.73
C ILE A 189 -16.88 4.35 -1.46
N ALA A 190 -17.86 4.17 -0.57
CA ALA A 190 -18.70 5.27 -0.13
C ALA A 190 -17.84 6.42 0.46
N PRO A 191 -18.29 7.69 0.37
CA PRO A 191 -17.69 8.75 1.18
C PRO A 191 -17.71 8.26 2.62
N GLY A 192 -16.53 8.18 3.27
CA GLY A 192 -16.44 7.74 4.65
C GLY A 192 -17.44 8.55 5.48
N THR A 193 -18.34 7.87 6.20
CA THR A 193 -19.33 8.50 7.08
C THR A 193 -18.71 8.89 8.42
N ARG A 194 -17.50 8.39 8.70
CA ARG A 194 -16.76 8.61 9.94
C ARG A 194 -15.61 9.58 9.69
N GLY A 195 -15.48 10.58 10.56
CA GLY A 195 -14.48 11.64 10.42
C GLY A 195 -15.08 12.96 9.95
N LYS A 196 -15.26 13.90 10.88
CA LYS A 196 -15.42 15.34 10.57
C LYS A 196 -14.02 15.95 10.64
N ASN A 197 -13.53 16.50 9.53
CA ASN A 197 -12.39 17.40 9.57
C ASN A 197 -12.72 18.66 8.78
N ASN A 198 -12.63 19.81 9.45
CA ASN A 198 -12.66 21.12 8.84
C ASN A 198 -11.35 21.29 8.06
N VAL A 199 -11.45 21.62 6.76
CA VAL A 199 -10.29 21.73 5.88
C VAL A 199 -9.66 23.11 6.04
N SER A 200 -8.46 23.17 6.59
CA SER A 200 -7.56 24.32 6.43
C SER A 200 -6.57 24.02 5.31
N SER A 201 -6.28 25.00 4.45
CA SER A 201 -5.17 24.92 3.49
C SER A 201 -3.83 24.87 4.24
N PHE A 202 -2.86 24.08 3.76
CA PHE A 202 -1.52 23.93 4.36
C PHE A 202 -0.41 24.49 3.44
N PRO A 203 -0.41 25.80 3.10
CA PRO A 203 0.55 26.35 2.14
C PRO A 203 2.01 26.30 2.64
N ASN A 204 2.24 26.54 3.93
CA ASN A 204 3.59 26.55 4.51
C ASN A 204 4.17 25.14 4.64
N GLU A 205 3.36 24.20 5.12
CA GLU A 205 3.75 22.79 5.25
C GLU A 205 4.01 22.18 3.88
N ARG A 206 3.28 22.64 2.86
CA ARG A 206 3.52 22.22 1.48
C ARG A 206 4.90 22.56 0.98
N LYS A 207 5.34 23.79 1.19
CA LYS A 207 6.68 24.22 0.80
C LYS A 207 7.75 23.36 1.49
N ILE A 208 7.64 23.17 2.82
CA ILE A 208 8.63 22.40 3.60
C ILE A 208 8.73 20.95 3.13
N LEU A 209 7.58 20.28 2.93
CA LEU A 209 7.57 18.89 2.50
C LEU A 209 8.08 18.74 1.05
N LEU A 210 7.79 19.68 0.15
CA LEU A 210 8.31 19.69 -1.21
C LEU A 210 9.83 19.93 -1.25
N ASP A 211 10.32 20.90 -0.48
CA ASP A 211 11.75 21.20 -0.39
C ASP A 211 12.53 20.01 0.18
N TYR A 212 12.02 19.38 1.25
CA TYR A 212 12.61 18.16 1.78
C TYR A 212 12.61 17.02 0.76
N ALA A 213 11.50 16.82 0.05
CA ALA A 213 11.39 15.78 -0.96
C ALA A 213 12.40 15.97 -2.09
N LYS A 214 12.53 17.21 -2.60
CA LYS A 214 13.50 17.58 -3.63
C LYS A 214 14.94 17.34 -3.17
N ASN A 215 15.29 17.78 -1.96
CA ASN A 215 16.65 17.65 -1.43
C ASN A 215 17.06 16.22 -1.11
N ASN A 216 16.10 15.31 -0.94
CA ASN A 216 16.34 13.90 -0.61
C ASN A 216 15.95 12.95 -1.77
N SER A 217 15.76 13.49 -2.98
CA SER A 217 15.44 12.71 -4.18
C SER A 217 14.17 11.84 -4.06
N PHE A 218 13.17 12.29 -3.29
CA PHE A 218 11.87 11.63 -3.18
C PHE A 218 10.97 11.99 -4.38
N GLY A 219 11.10 11.25 -5.49
CA GLY A 219 10.15 11.26 -6.61
C GLY A 219 9.81 12.63 -7.23
N ASP A 220 8.91 12.63 -8.23
CA ASP A 220 8.52 13.86 -8.94
C ASP A 220 7.34 14.61 -8.30
N GLN A 221 7.26 15.89 -8.68
CA GLN A 221 6.49 17.04 -8.16
C GLN A 221 4.96 16.93 -8.14
N HIS A 222 4.38 15.76 -8.43
CA HIS A 222 2.92 15.56 -8.54
C HIS A 222 2.27 14.96 -7.27
N SER A 223 3.02 14.90 -6.18
CA SER A 223 2.54 14.43 -4.89
C SER A 223 1.68 15.49 -4.19
N GLU A 224 0.39 15.19 -4.09
CA GLU A 224 -0.58 15.98 -3.32
C GLU A 224 -0.35 15.80 -1.81
N ILE A 225 -0.66 16.84 -1.04
CA ILE A 225 -0.68 16.75 0.43
C ILE A 225 -2.05 16.29 0.86
N THR A 226 -2.07 15.29 1.74
CA THR A 226 -3.26 14.88 2.46
C THR A 226 -2.97 14.81 3.95
N LEU A 227 -3.95 14.39 4.73
CA LEU A 227 -3.83 14.20 6.16
C LEU A 227 -3.74 12.70 6.45
N LEU A 228 -2.69 12.32 7.17
CA LEU A 228 -2.62 11.04 7.83
C LEU A 228 -2.72 11.29 9.33
N PHE A 229 -3.85 10.91 9.92
CA PHE A 229 -4.16 11.12 11.34
C PHE A 229 -3.99 12.59 11.73
N LYS A 230 -4.57 13.50 10.93
CA LYS A 230 -4.51 14.97 11.08
C LYS A 230 -3.10 15.58 10.91
N ILE A 231 -2.12 14.80 10.45
CA ILE A 231 -0.76 15.28 10.18
C ILE A 231 -0.58 15.50 8.66
N PRO A 232 -0.12 16.68 8.21
CA PRO A 232 0.22 16.93 6.82
C PRO A 232 1.21 15.90 6.28
N THR A 233 0.84 15.25 5.19
CA THR A 233 1.54 14.08 4.67
C THR A 233 1.63 14.11 3.15
N MET A 234 2.83 13.90 2.61
CA MET A 234 3.09 13.70 1.18
C MET A 234 3.42 12.24 0.90
N TYR A 235 2.82 11.70 -0.16
CA TYR A 235 3.02 10.31 -0.59
C TYR A 235 3.77 10.27 -1.91
N PHE A 236 4.73 9.37 -2.01
CA PHE A 236 5.63 9.16 -3.15
C PHE A 236 5.61 7.69 -3.59
N GLY A 237 4.41 7.14 -3.77
CA GLY A 237 4.21 5.71 -4.01
C GLY A 237 4.63 4.88 -2.80
N ARG A 238 5.89 4.43 -2.79
CA ARG A 238 6.47 3.61 -1.71
C ARG A 238 6.83 4.44 -0.48
N ASN A 239 7.29 5.67 -0.67
CA ASN A 239 7.70 6.50 0.46
C ASN A 239 6.57 7.43 0.87
N CYS A 240 6.52 7.76 2.15
CA CYS A 240 5.57 8.70 2.72
C CYS A 240 6.30 9.52 3.77
N ILE A 241 6.22 10.85 3.63
CA ILE A 241 6.82 11.80 4.58
C ILE A 241 5.72 12.64 5.22
N GLN A 242 5.92 12.96 6.49
CA GLN A 242 4.97 13.70 7.31
C GLN A 242 5.66 14.89 7.96
N LEU A 243 4.95 16.01 8.07
CA LEU A 243 5.42 17.17 8.82
C LEU A 243 4.74 17.21 10.19
N ASP A 244 5.51 16.99 11.25
CA ASP A 244 5.03 17.06 12.64
C ASP A 244 5.93 17.99 13.43
N LYS A 245 5.35 19.02 14.06
CA LYS A 245 6.08 20.07 14.79
C LYS A 245 7.25 20.63 13.97
N MET A 246 7.01 20.94 12.70
CA MET A 246 7.99 21.48 11.74
C MET A 246 9.19 20.55 11.44
N ARG A 247 9.11 19.26 11.81
CA ARG A 247 10.11 18.24 11.48
C ARG A 247 9.54 17.23 10.50
N VAL A 248 10.33 16.91 9.48
CA VAL A 248 9.95 15.92 8.48
C VAL A 248 10.32 14.52 8.96
N HIS A 249 9.36 13.60 8.92
CA HIS A 249 9.52 12.22 9.34
C HIS A 249 9.06 11.27 8.25
N GLN A 250 9.80 10.18 8.02
CA GLN A 250 9.30 9.06 7.22
C GLN A 250 8.30 8.22 8.01
N LEU A 251 7.24 7.75 7.34
CA LEU A 251 6.25 6.88 7.97
C LEU A 251 6.76 5.45 8.08
N THR A 252 7.17 5.06 9.29
CA THR A 252 7.51 3.69 9.69
C THR A 252 6.46 3.12 10.64
N ASN A 253 6.51 1.83 10.97
CA ASN A 253 5.66 1.27 12.03
C ASN A 253 5.92 1.94 13.40
N ARG A 254 7.18 2.26 13.72
CA ARG A 254 7.52 3.01 14.93
C ARG A 254 6.83 4.37 14.95
N ARG A 255 6.86 5.08 13.83
CA ARG A 255 6.23 6.39 13.68
C ARG A 255 4.71 6.30 13.76
N LEU A 256 4.10 5.34 13.05
CA LEU A 256 2.66 5.08 13.11
C LEU A 256 2.19 4.83 14.55
N LYS A 257 2.91 4.01 15.32
CA LYS A 257 2.61 3.77 16.74
C LYS A 257 2.66 5.06 17.57
N GLN A 258 3.66 5.92 17.34
CA GLN A 258 3.77 7.19 18.06
C GLN A 258 2.59 8.12 17.75
N ILE A 259 2.19 8.22 16.49
CA ILE A 259 1.08 9.06 16.05
C ILE A 259 -0.22 8.60 16.70
N LEU A 260 -0.54 7.31 16.56
CA LEU A 260 -1.80 6.76 17.07
C LEU A 260 -1.89 6.83 18.59
N ARG A 261 -0.78 6.60 19.33
CA ARG A 261 -0.78 6.73 20.79
C ARG A 261 -1.12 8.14 21.28
N ARG A 262 -0.73 9.18 20.55
CA ARG A 262 -1.05 10.58 20.89
C ARG A 262 -2.52 10.93 20.66
N GLN A 263 -3.23 10.18 19.84
CA GLN A 263 -4.65 10.41 19.55
C GLN A 263 -5.58 9.67 20.52
N THR A 264 -5.06 8.63 21.19
CA THR A 264 -5.78 7.84 22.20
C THR A 264 -5.61 8.35 23.63
N GLN A 265 -4.78 9.38 23.82
CA GLN A 265 -4.56 10.09 25.08
C GLN A 265 -5.35 11.39 25.05
#